data_AF-A0A5Q4DX25-F1
#
_entry.id   AF-A0A5Q4DX25-F1
#
_cell.length_a   1.000
_cell.length_b   1.000
_cell.length_c   1.000
_cell.angle_alpha   90.00
_cell.angle_beta   90.00
_cell.angle_gamma   90.00
#
_symmetry.space_group_name_H-M   'P 1'
#
loop_
_entity.id
_entity.type
_entity.pdbx_description
1 polymer ?
#
loop_
_entity_poly.entity_id
_entity_poly.type
_entity_poly.pdbx_seq_one_letter_code
_entity_poly.pdbx_strand_id
1 'polypeptide(L)' 'MKELLRTTDPTIIPFATAILQGEGIEVFDIDVHMHTLESTLGMMPRRLLVRREDHFMAVSILRDNGIPLHD' A
#
# COMPACT_ATOMS: atom_id res chain seq x y z
N MET A 1 12.68 3.14 -4.04
CA MET A 1 11.44 2.74 -3.36
C MET A 1 11.15 3.71 -2.22
N LYS A 2 9.90 4.18 -2.12
CA LYS A 2 9.37 4.99 -1.01
C LYS A 2 8.04 4.40 -0.55
N GLU A 3 7.81 4.41 0.76
CA GLU A 3 6.56 3.99 1.39
C GLU A 3 5.47 5.06 1.17
N LEU A 4 4.25 4.59 0.89
CA LEU A 4 3.04 5.40 0.78
C LEU A 4 2.17 5.26 2.03
N LEU A 5 1.95 4.01 2.44
CA LEU A 5 1.11 3.70 3.58
C LEU A 5 1.50 2.36 4.20
N ARG A 6 1.08 2.21 5.44
CA ARG A 6 1.22 1.00 6.25
C ARG A 6 -0.10 0.74 6.95
N THR A 7 -0.66 -0.46 6.84
CA THR A 7 -1.97 -0.76 7.39
C THR A 7 -2.18 -2.25 7.66
N THR A 8 -2.94 -2.55 8.71
CA THR A 8 -3.47 -3.91 8.99
C THR A 8 -4.82 -4.14 8.34
N ASP A 9 -5.44 -3.11 7.74
CA ASP A 9 -6.73 -3.23 7.06
C ASP A 9 -6.56 -4.03 5.75
N PRO A 10 -7.28 -5.15 5.58
CA PRO A 10 -7.17 -5.98 4.39
C PRO A 10 -7.63 -5.27 3.10
N THR A 11 -8.45 -4.22 3.21
CA THR A 11 -9.12 -3.53 2.10
C THR A 11 -8.31 -2.38 1.50
N ILE A 12 -7.48 -1.71 2.31
CA ILE A 12 -6.76 -0.50 1.89
C ILE A 12 -5.69 -0.80 0.84
N ILE A 13 -4.88 -1.87 1.03
CA ILE A 13 -3.80 -2.22 0.09
C ILE A 13 -4.35 -2.57 -1.31
N PRO A 14 -5.35 -3.47 -1.46
CA PRO A 14 -5.93 -3.75 -2.78
C PRO A 14 -6.56 -2.53 -3.43
N PHE A 15 -7.24 -1.68 -2.65
CA PHE A 15 -7.90 -0.50 -3.18
C PHE A 15 -6.90 0.57 -3.67
N ALA A 16 -5.90 0.89 -2.86
CA ALA A 16 -4.81 1.79 -3.26
C ALA A 16 -4.02 1.25 -4.46
N THR A 17 -3.80 -0.06 -4.51
CA THR A 17 -3.14 -0.74 -5.64
C THR A 17 -3.95 -0.58 -6.93
N ALA A 18 -5.26 -0.83 -6.90
CA ALA A 18 -6.13 -0.70 -8.06
C ALA A 18 -6.16 0.73 -8.62
N ILE A 19 -6.22 1.74 -7.73
CA ILE A 19 -6.17 3.15 -8.12
C ILE A 19 -4.84 3.47 -8.82
N LEU A 20 -3.71 3.14 -8.20
CA LEU A 20 -2.39 3.47 -8.74
C LEU A 20 -2.08 2.71 -10.04
N GLN A 21 -2.48 1.45 -10.15
CA GLN A 21 -2.36 0.69 -11.40
C GLN A 21 -3.23 1.26 -12.51
N GLY A 22 -4.42 1.79 -12.18
CA GLY A 22 -5.28 2.50 -13.14
C GLY A 22 -4.60 3.75 -13.74
N GLU A 23 -3.76 4.41 -12.96
CA GLU A 23 -2.95 5.57 -13.36
C GLU A 23 -1.57 5.18 -13.94
N GLY A 24 -1.31 3.89 -14.13
CA GLY A 24 -0.05 3.39 -14.69
C GLY A 24 1.15 3.44 -13.74
N ILE A 25 0.92 3.58 -12.43
CA ILE A 25 1.97 3.61 -11.41
C ILE A 25 2.24 2.20 -10.89
N GLU A 26 3.50 1.78 -10.97
CA GLU A 26 3.95 0.48 -10.46
C GLU A 26 4.03 0.51 -8.93
N VAL A 27 3.34 -0.45 -8.29
CA VAL A 27 3.30 -0.61 -6.84
C VAL A 27 3.99 -1.90 -6.39
N PHE A 28 4.55 -1.84 -5.19
CA PHE A 28 5.29 -2.92 -4.57
C PHE A 28 4.75 -3.15 -3.16
N ASP A 29 4.12 -4.30 -2.94
CA ASP A 29 3.66 -4.73 -1.63
C ASP A 29 4.83 -5.41 -0.89
N ILE A 30 5.23 -4.86 0.25
CA ILE A 30 6.17 -5.50 1.16
C ILE A 30 5.34 -6.13 2.28
N ASP A 31 5.69 -7.38 2.62
CA ASP A 31 5.08 -8.26 3.65
C ASP A 31 4.14 -9.38 3.15
N VAL A 32 4.25 -9.78 1.88
CA VAL A 32 3.48 -10.91 1.29
C VAL A 32 3.86 -12.30 1.88
N HIS A 33 5.01 -12.44 2.56
CA HIS A 33 5.60 -13.74 2.91
C HIS A 33 5.78 -14.05 4.41
N MET A 34 5.16 -13.32 5.36
CA MET A 34 5.33 -13.67 6.77
C MET A 34 4.36 -14.79 7.23
N HIS A 35 4.75 -16.01 6.88
CA HIS A 35 4.35 -17.31 7.43
C HIS A 35 2.87 -17.75 7.35
N THR A 36 2.69 -18.86 6.61
CA THR A 36 1.57 -19.80 6.60
C THR A 36 1.27 -20.46 7.96
N LEU A 37 1.81 -19.94 9.07
CA LEU A 37 1.72 -20.53 10.40
C LEU A 37 1.53 -19.43 11.46
N GLU A 38 0.42 -19.58 12.21
CA GLU A 38 0.03 -18.86 13.44
C GLU A 38 -0.67 -17.49 13.23
N SER A 39 -1.74 -17.11 13.92
CA SER A 39 -2.64 -17.73 14.90
C SER A 39 -3.81 -16.73 15.06
N THR A 40 -5.05 -17.23 15.07
CA THR A 40 -6.38 -16.70 15.41
C THR A 40 -6.75 -15.18 15.32
N LEU A 41 -5.86 -14.17 15.37
CA LEU A 41 -6.17 -12.73 15.15
C LEU A 41 -5.00 -11.89 14.54
N GLY A 42 -3.87 -12.51 14.13
CA GLY A 42 -2.62 -11.85 13.75
C GLY A 42 -2.55 -11.13 12.39
N MET A 43 -3.09 -9.91 12.29
CA MET A 43 -2.87 -9.03 11.13
C MET A 43 -1.54 -8.27 11.28
N MET A 44 -0.50 -8.67 10.54
CA MET A 44 0.72 -7.86 10.40
C MET A 44 0.45 -6.68 9.45
N PRO A 45 0.91 -5.47 9.78
CA PRO A 45 0.71 -4.32 8.91
C PRO A 45 1.48 -4.49 7.60
N ARG A 46 0.76 -4.46 6.48
CA ARG A 46 1.32 -4.49 5.14
C ARG A 46 1.74 -3.10 4.70
N ARG A 47 2.73 -3.02 3.82
CA ARG A 47 3.29 -1.76 3.36
C ARG A 47 3.19 -1.65 1.85
N LEU A 48 2.63 -0.54 1.37
CA LEU A 48 2.61 -0.21 -0.05
C LEU A 48 3.74 0.76 -0.37
N LEU A 49 4.58 0.39 -1.33
CA LEU A 49 5.69 1.20 -1.80
C LEU A 49 5.57 1.48 -3.30
N VAL A 50 6.14 2.59 -3.72
CA VAL A 50 6.31 2.96 -5.14
C VAL A 50 7.76 3.35 -5.42
N ARG A 51 8.09 3.52 -6.70
CA ARG A 51 9.38 4.11 -7.09
C ARG A 51 9.50 5.52 -6.53
N ARG A 52 10.74 6.00 -6.39
CA ARG A 52 10.95 7.33 -5.79
C ARG A 52 10.43 8.43 -6.72
N GLU A 53 10.56 8.26 -8.03
CA GLU A 53 10.03 9.16 -9.04
C GLU A 53 8.50 9.29 -8.99
N ASP A 54 7.78 8.22 -8.70
CA ASP A 54 6.31 8.21 -8.71
C ASP A 54 5.70 8.63 -7.36
N HIS A 55 6.51 8.77 -6.31
CA HIS A 55 6.03 9.00 -4.94
C HIS A 55 5.15 10.25 -4.83
N PHE A 56 5.55 11.35 -5.44
CA PHE A 56 4.79 12.60 -5.39
C PHE A 56 3.41 12.46 -6.04
N MET A 57 3.37 11.83 -7.23
CA MET A 57 2.12 11.62 -7.97
C MET A 57 1.20 10.65 -7.24
N ALA A 58 1.75 9.53 -6.77
CA ALA A 58 1.01 8.53 -6.03
C ALA A 58 0.40 9.09 -4.73
N VAL A 59 1.12 9.93 -4.00
CA VAL A 59 0.59 10.62 -2.81
C VAL A 59 -0.60 11.53 -3.17
N SER A 60 -0.49 12.30 -4.25
CA SER A 60 -1.59 13.17 -4.70
C SER A 60 -2.84 12.36 -5.04
N ILE A 61 -2.69 11.34 -5.90
CA ILE A 61 -3.79 10.48 -6.35
C ILE A 61 -4.48 9.81 -5.15
N LEU A 62 -3.72 9.25 -4.22
CA LEU A 62 -4.27 8.57 -3.06
C LEU A 62 -4.97 9.55 -2.09
N ARG A 63 -4.46 10.77 -1.92
CA ARG A 63 -5.13 11.82 -1.14
C ARG A 63 -6.44 12.25 -1.77
N ASP A 64 -6.47 12.44 -3.09
CA ASP A 64 -7.68 12.83 -3.82
C ASP A 64 -8.78 11.74 -3.75
N ASN A 65 -8.37 10.48 -3.57
CA ASN A 65 -9.28 9.35 -3.36
C ASN A 65 -9.57 9.04 -1.87
N GLY A 66 -9.13 9.90 -0.95
CA GLY A 66 -9.43 9.77 0.49
C GLY A 66 -8.70 8.62 1.19
N ILE A 67 -7.59 8.13 0.64
CA ILE A 67 -6.80 7.04 1.23
C ILE A 67 -5.90 7.60 2.33
N PRO A 68 -5.90 6.99 3.54
CA PRO A 68 -4.99 7.39 4.59
C PRO A 68 -3.54 7.04 4.21
N LEU A 69 -2.68 8.06 4.21
CA LEU A 69 -1.24 7.94 3.95
C LEU A 69 -0.46 8.10 5.25
N HIS A 70 0.75 7.53 5.27
CA HIS A 70 1.71 7.81 6.33
C HIS A 70 2.49 9.08 5.92
N ASP A 71 2.42 10.14 6.73
CA ASP A 71 3.21 11.36 6.52
C ASP A 71 4.73 11.10 6.67
#